data_AF-H6RAP3-F1
#
_entry.id   AF-H6RAP3-F1
#
_cell.length_a   1.000
_cell.length_b   1.000
_cell.length_c   1.000
_cell.angle_alpha   90.00
_cell.angle_beta   90.00
_cell.angle_gamma   90.00
#
_symmetry.space_group_name_H-M   'P 1'
#
loop_
_entity.id
_entity.type
_entity.pdbx_description
1 polymer ?
#
loop_
_entity_poly.entity_id
_entity_poly.type
_entity_poly.pdbx_seq_one_letter_code
_entity_poly.pdbx_strand_id
1 'polypeptide(L)' 'METALRALTGEHRTRSEAVRYALLRTYKELLLEQAAADSERLDNDPDDRAEMLAIQRFMGVE' A
#
# COMPACT_ATOMS: atom_id res chain seq x y z
N MET A 1 20.92 10.40 -2.58
CA MET A 1 19.74 11.13 -2.05
C MET A 1 19.53 12.47 -2.77
N GLU A 2 20.56 13.30 -2.90
CA GLU A 2 20.44 14.65 -3.49
C GLU A 2 20.10 14.63 -4.99
N THR A 3 20.65 13.71 -5.78
CA THR A 3 20.29 13.46 -7.18
C THR A 3 18.83 13.02 -7.35
N ALA A 4 18.35 12.16 -6.45
CA ALA A 4 16.97 11.68 -6.47
C ALA A 4 15.98 12.79 -6.10
N LEU A 5 16.33 13.64 -5.13
CA LEU A 5 15.54 14.82 -4.81
C LEU A 5 15.48 15.79 -5.98
N ARG A 6 16.60 16.07 -6.66
CA ARG A 6 16.62 16.90 -7.87
C ARG A 6 15.71 16.35 -8.97
N ALA A 7 15.73 15.04 -9.18
CA ALA A 7 14.86 14.37 -10.15
C ALA A 7 13.37 14.48 -9.77
N LEU A 8 13.04 14.42 -8.48
CA LEU A 8 11.67 14.52 -7.97
C LEU A 8 11.14 15.96 -7.88
N THR A 9 12.02 16.95 -7.69
CA THR A 9 11.64 18.37 -7.61
C THR A 9 11.40 19.00 -8.99
N GLY A 10 12.05 18.54 -10.06
CA GLY A 10 11.93 19.18 -11.38
C GLY A 10 12.20 20.69 -11.35
N GLU A 11 11.62 21.45 -12.28
CA GLU A 11 11.73 22.93 -12.33
C GLU A 11 10.77 23.68 -11.38
N HIS A 12 9.70 23.04 -10.90
CA HIS A 12 8.60 23.75 -10.22
C HIS A 12 8.15 23.16 -8.87
N ARG A 13 8.65 21.99 -8.44
CA ARG A 13 8.26 21.40 -7.15
C ARG A 13 9.30 21.70 -6.08
N THR A 14 8.84 21.99 -4.89
CA THR A 14 9.70 22.21 -3.73
C THR A 14 10.27 20.89 -3.22
N ARG A 15 11.41 20.96 -2.54
CA ARG A 15 12.04 19.79 -1.88
C ARG A 15 11.08 19.11 -0.90
N SER A 16 10.27 19.89 -0.18
CA SER A 16 9.27 19.37 0.76
C SER A 16 8.17 18.56 0.06
N GLU A 17 7.71 19.01 -1.11
CA GLU A 17 6.74 18.26 -1.92
C GLU A 17 7.33 16.98 -2.47
N ALA A 18 8.58 17.01 -2.95
CA ALA A 18 9.28 15.81 -3.42
C ALA A 18 9.44 14.76 -2.30
N VAL A 19 9.79 15.19 -1.09
CA VAL A 19 9.89 14.30 0.09
C VAL A 19 8.51 13.76 0.50
N ARG A 20 7.49 14.63 0.56
CA ARG A 20 6.11 14.22 0.88
C ARG A 20 5.60 13.20 -0.14
N TYR A 21 5.83 13.44 -1.42
CA TYR A 21 5.47 12.52 -2.49
C TYR A 21 6.18 11.17 -2.33
N ALA A 22 7.50 11.18 -2.10
CA ALA A 22 8.27 9.95 -1.92
C ALA A 22 7.76 9.14 -0.72
N LEU A 23 7.51 9.79 0.43
CA LEU A 23 6.96 9.14 1.63
C LEU A 23 5.60 8.50 1.38
N LEU A 24 4.65 9.25 0.79
CA LEU A 24 3.32 8.73 0.52
C LEU A 24 3.34 7.59 -0.49
N ARG A 25 4.19 7.69 -1.51
CA ARG A 25 4.37 6.63 -2.50
C ARG A 25 4.91 5.35 -1.85
N THR A 26 5.98 5.45 -1.07
CA THR A 26 6.57 4.30 -0.38
C THR A 26 5.60 3.68 0.60
N TYR A 27 4.84 4.49 1.34
CA TYR A 27 3.81 3.96 2.25
C TYR A 27 2.71 3.21 1.49
N LYS A 28 2.28 3.72 0.33
CA LYS A 28 1.33 3.02 -0.54
C LYS A 28 1.89 1.69 -1.03
N GLU A 29 3.15 1.65 -1.45
CA GLU A 29 3.82 0.42 -1.91
C GLU A 29 3.85 -0.63 -0.79
N LEU A 30 4.20 -0.23 0.44
CA LEU A 30 4.18 -1.11 1.62
C LEU A 30 2.79 -1.71 1.88
N LEU A 31 1.73 -0.89 1.79
CA LEU A 31 0.36 -1.37 1.98
C LEU A 31 -0.05 -2.39 0.90
N LEU A 32 0.40 -2.19 -0.35
CA LEU A 32 0.13 -3.14 -1.43
C LEU A 32 0.89 -4.45 -1.24
N GLU A 33 2.15 -4.39 -0.81
CA GLU A 33 2.94 -5.57 -0.47
C GLU A 33 2.29 -6.37 0.66
N GLN A 34 1.83 -5.68 1.71
CA GLN A 34 1.12 -6.33 2.81
C GLN A 34 -0.18 -6.97 2.33
N ALA A 35 -0.99 -6.26 1.55
CA ALA A 35 -2.24 -6.80 1.01
C ALA A 35 -2.00 -8.02 0.11
N ALA A 36 -0.92 -8.03 -0.68
CA ALA A 36 -0.55 -9.18 -1.50
C ALA A 36 -0.15 -10.38 -0.64
N ALA A 37 0.67 -10.18 0.39
CA ALA A 37 1.06 -11.22 1.34
C ALA A 37 -0.15 -11.77 2.12
N ASP A 38 -1.07 -10.90 2.53
CA ASP A 38 -2.31 -11.31 3.19
C ASP A 38 -3.22 -12.11 2.24
N SER A 39 -3.31 -11.73 0.97
CA SER A 39 -4.04 -12.50 -0.05
C SER A 39 -3.43 -13.89 -0.23
N GLU A 40 -2.10 -13.99 -0.28
CA GLU A 40 -1.41 -15.29 -0.39
C GLU A 40 -1.65 -16.15 0.86
N ARG A 41 -1.66 -15.55 2.06
CA ARG A 41 -1.99 -16.25 3.30
C ARG A 41 -3.42 -16.79 3.28
N LEU A 42 -4.39 -15.95 2.92
CA LEU A 42 -5.79 -16.35 2.78
C LEU A 42 -5.99 -17.42 1.72
N ASP A 43 -5.15 -17.43 0.69
CA ASP A 43 -5.27 -18.43 -0.35
C ASP A 43 -4.84 -19.83 0.12
N ASN A 44 -3.84 -19.86 1.01
CA ASN A 44 -3.24 -21.07 1.54
C ASN A 44 -3.86 -21.57 2.85
N ASP A 45 -4.73 -20.79 3.49
CA ASP A 45 -5.43 -21.16 4.72
C ASP A 45 -6.97 -21.09 4.54
N PRO A 46 -7.64 -22.26 4.39
CA PRO A 46 -9.10 -22.34 4.23
C PRO A 46 -9.90 -21.79 5.41
N ASP A 47 -9.36 -21.84 6.63
CA ASP A 47 -10.04 -21.38 7.83
C ASP A 47 -10.00 -19.84 7.90
N ASP A 48 -8.83 -19.22 7.64
CA ASP A 48 -8.70 -17.76 7.53
C ASP A 48 -9.62 -17.20 6.42
N ARG A 49 -9.76 -17.92 5.30
CA ARG A 49 -10.67 -17.54 4.20
C ARG A 49 -12.14 -17.57 4.63
N ALA A 50 -12.54 -18.56 5.42
CA ALA A 50 -13.90 -18.69 5.94
C ALA A 50 -14.23 -17.56 6.92
N GLU A 51 -13.29 -17.20 7.80
CA GLU A 51 -13.45 -16.08 8.74
C GLU A 51 -13.61 -14.74 8.00
N MET A 52 -12.79 -14.48 6.98
CA MET A 52 -12.89 -13.27 6.16
C MET A 52 -14.24 -13.16 5.43
N LEU A 53 -14.74 -14.27 4.88
CA LEU A 53 -16.05 -14.30 4.22
C LEU A 53 -17.19 -13.97 5.21
N ALA A 54 -17.08 -14.47 6.45
CA ALA A 54 -18.05 -14.16 7.51
C ALA A 54 -18.02 -12.68 7.90
N ILE A 55 -16.84 -12.06 7.97
CA ILE A 55 -16.68 -10.62 8.23
C ILE A 55 -17.24 -9.80 7.06
N GLN A 56 -16.96 -10.16 5.81
CA GLN A 56 -17.50 -9.48 4.61
C GLN A 56 -19.03 -9.50 4.57
N ARG A 57 -19.63 -10.67 4.86
CA ARG A 57 -21.08 -10.84 5.02
C ARG A 57 -21.68 -9.95 6.10
N PHE A 58 -21.02 -9.88 7.26
CA PHE A 58 -21.46 -9.01 8.36
C PHE A 58 -21.41 -7.52 7.97
N MET A 59 -20.39 -7.12 7.21
CA MET A 59 -20.25 -5.74 6.71
C MET A 59 -21.15 -5.40 5.52
N GLY A 60 -21.82 -6.39 4.91
CA GLY A 60 -22.70 -6.20 3.75
C GLY A 60 -21.95 -5.89 2.45
N VAL A 61 -20.70 -6.33 2.36
CA VAL A 61 -19.83 -6.14 1.19
C VAL A 61 -19.59 -7.52 0.57
N GLU A 62 -20.57 -8.01 -0.21
CA GLU A 62 -20.41 -9.17 -1.11
C GLU A 62 -20.38 -8.70 -2.57
#